data_AF-A0A2V8P1P0-F1
#
_entry.id   AF-A0A2V8P1P0-F1
#
_cell.length_a   1.000
_cell.length_b   1.000
_cell.length_c   1.000
_cell.angle_alpha   90.00
_cell.angle_beta   90.00
_cell.angle_gamma   90.00
#
_symmetry.space_group_name_H-M   'P 1'
#
loop_
_entity.id
_entity.type
_entity.pdbx_description
1 polymer ?
#
loop_
_entity_poly.entity_id
_entity_poly.type
_entity_poly.pdbx_seq_one_letter_code
_entity_poly.pdbx_strand_id
1 'polypeptide(L)'
;MNFRLIDYLPILLMFVVAAGFAITFIVLSQLVGQRKPTRAKLMPYECGKDPVGSARERFSVKFYLIAMIFILFDIEVIFLVPW
;
A
#
# COMPACT_ATOMS: atom_id res chain seq x y z
N MET A 1 -34.25 -10.31 -8.01
CA MET A 1 -33.03 -11.02 -7.61
C MET A 1 -32.86 -10.81 -6.12
N ASN A 2 -32.96 -11.86 -5.30
CA ASN A 2 -32.80 -11.74 -3.85
C ASN A 2 -31.32 -11.92 -3.52
N PHE A 3 -30.60 -10.80 -3.38
CA PHE A 3 -29.23 -10.81 -2.87
C PHE A 3 -29.25 -11.07 -1.37
N ARG A 4 -28.51 -12.08 -0.94
CA ARG A 4 -28.34 -12.43 0.47
C ARG A 4 -26.90 -12.17 0.86
N LEU A 5 -26.67 -11.89 2.13
CA LEU A 5 -25.31 -11.69 2.67
C LEU A 5 -24.35 -12.85 2.36
N ILE A 6 -24.89 -14.06 2.24
CA ILE A 6 -24.10 -15.26 1.90
C ILE A 6 -23.49 -15.22 0.50
N ASP A 7 -24.04 -14.42 -0.41
CA ASP A 7 -23.53 -14.29 -1.78
C ASP A 7 -22.20 -13.51 -1.81
N TYR A 8 -21.88 -12.76 -0.75
CA TYR A 8 -20.60 -12.06 -0.57
C TYR A 8 -19.53 -12.90 0.15
N LEU A 9 -19.90 -14.09 0.67
CA LEU A 9 -18.97 -14.98 1.37
C LEU A 9 -17.72 -15.35 0.53
N PRO A 10 -17.82 -15.62 -0.79
CA PRO A 10 -16.63 -15.90 -1.61
C PRO A 10 -15.65 -14.73 -1.66
N ILE A 11 -16.15 -13.48 -1.68
CA ILE A 11 -15.32 -12.27 -1.71
C ILE A 11 -14.54 -12.17 -0.38
N LEU A 12 -15.23 -12.36 0.75
CA LEU A 12 -14.58 -12.35 2.06
C LEU A 12 -13.50 -13.44 2.17
N LEU A 13 -13.80 -14.66 1.73
CA LEU A 13 -12.83 -15.76 1.72
C LEU A 13 -11.60 -15.43 0.87
N MET A 14 -11.79 -14.81 -0.30
CA MET A 14 -10.68 -14.37 -1.14
C MET A 14 -9.76 -13.38 -0.42
N PHE A 15 -10.33 -12.38 0.27
CA PHE A 15 -9.55 -11.43 1.08
C PHE A 15 -8.78 -12.14 2.20
N VAL A 16 -9.42 -13.06 2.92
CA VAL A 16 -8.76 -13.81 4.02
C VAL A 16 -7.61 -14.66 3.48
N VAL A 17 -7.81 -15.38 2.38
CA VAL A 17 -6.77 -16.20 1.76
C VAL A 17 -5.62 -15.34 1.25
N ALA A 18 -5.91 -14.22 0.57
CA ALA A 18 -4.89 -13.32 0.04
C ALA A 18 -4.05 -12.67 1.16
N ALA A 19 -4.70 -12.17 2.22
CA ALA A 19 -4.03 -11.62 3.38
C ALA A 19 -3.23 -12.69 4.13
N GLY A 20 -3.80 -13.86 4.34
CA GLY A 20 -3.14 -15.00 4.96
C GLY A 20 -1.89 -15.43 4.20
N PHE A 21 -1.96 -15.46 2.86
CA PHE A 21 -0.81 -15.76 2.01
C PHE A 21 0.28 -14.68 2.17
N ALA A 22 -0.06 -13.39 2.03
CA ALA A 22 0.91 -12.30 2.17
C ALA A 22 1.62 -12.33 3.54
N ILE A 23 0.86 -12.51 4.63
CA ILE A 23 1.41 -12.61 5.98
C ILE A 23 2.31 -13.84 6.11
N THR A 24 1.86 -15.00 5.63
CA THR A 24 2.62 -16.25 5.71
C THR A 24 3.98 -16.11 5.03
N PHE A 25 4.04 -15.53 3.83
CA PHE A 25 5.30 -15.35 3.12
C PHE A 25 6.22 -14.33 3.77
N ILE A 26 5.68 -13.24 4.32
CA ILE A 26 6.49 -12.29 5.11
C ILE A 26 7.10 -13.00 6.33
N VAL A 27 6.28 -13.72 7.10
CA VAL A 27 6.75 -14.46 8.29
C VAL A 27 7.77 -15.54 7.92
N LEU A 28 7.49 -16.33 6.88
CA LEU A 28 8.40 -17.37 6.43
C LEU A 28 9.73 -16.80 5.95
N SER A 29 9.70 -15.71 5.16
CA SER A 29 10.91 -14.99 4.75
C SER A 29 11.72 -14.51 5.96
N GLN A 30 11.02 -14.03 7.00
CA GLN A 30 11.65 -13.56 8.21
C GLN A 30 12.25 -14.67 9.08
N LEU A 31 11.65 -15.87 9.10
CA LEU A 31 12.09 -17.04 9.88
C LEU A 31 13.23 -17.81 9.19
N VAL A 32 13.15 -18.00 7.87
CA VAL A 32 14.13 -18.78 7.09
C VAL A 32 15.33 -17.92 6.64
N GLY A 33 15.14 -16.61 6.48
CA GLY A 33 16.16 -15.71 5.95
C GLY A 33 17.36 -15.50 6.88
N GLN A 34 18.58 -15.58 6.32
CA GLN A 34 19.82 -15.32 7.06
C GLN A 34 19.91 -13.86 7.52
N ARG A 35 19.95 -13.64 8.84
CA ARG A 35 20.04 -12.31 9.44
C ARG A 35 21.50 -11.93 9.71
N LYS A 36 22.06 -11.03 8.91
CA LYS A 36 23.37 -10.40 9.15
C LYS A 36 23.24 -8.87 9.13
N PRO A 37 22.62 -8.26 10.16
CA PRO A 37 22.51 -6.81 10.26
C PRO A 37 23.92 -6.22 10.46
N THR A 38 24.25 -5.20 9.67
CA THR A 38 25.50 -4.45 9.78
C THR A 38 25.13 -2.98 9.64
N ARG A 39 25.83 -2.09 10.34
CA ARG A 39 25.58 -0.63 10.25
C ARG A 39 25.41 -0.18 8.80
N ALA A 40 26.34 -0.57 7.92
CA ALA A 40 26.32 -0.28 6.48
C ALA A 40 25.07 -0.77 5.72
N LYS A 41 24.50 -1.92 6.09
CA LYS A 41 23.29 -2.48 5.45
C LYS A 41 22.00 -1.83 5.92
N LEU A 42 22.03 -1.19 7.09
CA LEU A 42 20.88 -0.52 7.70
C LEU A 42 20.87 1.00 7.41
N MET A 43 21.91 1.52 6.74
CA MET A 43 21.96 2.94 6.36
C MET A 43 21.02 3.20 5.19
N PRO A 44 20.41 4.39 5.10
CA PRO A 44 19.73 4.85 3.90
C PRO A 44 20.65 4.76 2.67
N TYR A 45 20.07 4.39 1.53
CA TYR A 45 20.82 4.27 0.29
C TYR A 45 21.05 5.65 -0.33
N GLU A 46 22.32 6.06 -0.42
CA GLU A 46 22.76 7.30 -1.09
C GLU A 46 23.98 7.00 -2.00
N CYS A 47 23.89 5.95 -2.82
CA CYS A 47 24.99 5.52 -3.72
C CYS A 47 26.36 5.36 -3.02
N GLY A 48 26.37 4.87 -1.77
CA GLY A 48 27.58 4.68 -0.97
C GLY A 48 28.06 5.91 -0.19
N LYS A 49 27.28 7.00 -0.20
CA LYS A 49 27.51 8.18 0.64
C LYS A 49 26.63 8.14 1.89
N ASP A 50 27.00 8.95 2.88
CA ASP A 50 26.11 9.23 4.00
C ASP A 50 25.00 10.18 3.52
N PRO A 51 23.74 9.98 3.95
CA PRO A 51 22.64 10.85 3.55
C PRO A 51 22.90 12.27 4.05
N VAL A 52 22.81 13.24 3.14
CA VAL A 52 23.03 14.66 3.43
C VAL A 52 21.69 15.39 3.40
N GLY A 53 21.45 16.26 4.39
CA GLY A 53 20.24 17.08 4.46
C GLY A 53 19.10 16.46 5.25
N SER A 54 17.92 17.09 5.15
CA SER A 54 16.70 16.65 5.84
C SER A 54 15.71 16.10 4.82
N ALA A 55 15.18 14.90 5.05
CA ALA A 55 14.14 14.29 4.21
C ALA A 55 12.74 14.93 4.39
N ARG A 56 12.65 16.09 5.07
CA ARG A 56 11.38 16.77 5.42
C ARG A 56 11.17 18.05 4.65
N GLU A 57 11.54 18.05 3.38
CA GLU A 57 11.25 19.19 2.50
C GLU A 57 9.79 19.18 2.04
N ARG A 58 9.30 20.37 1.66
CA ARG A 58 7.95 20.48 1.11
C ARG A 58 7.93 19.85 -0.28
N PHE A 59 7.16 18.79 -0.41
CA PHE A 59 6.88 18.20 -1.71
C PHE A 59 6.08 19.17 -2.59
N SER A 60 6.21 19.03 -3.91
CA SER A 60 5.52 19.88 -4.86
C SER A 60 4.00 19.84 -4.68
N VAL A 61 3.36 21.02 -4.75
CA VAL A 61 1.89 21.18 -4.67
C VAL A 61 1.16 20.40 -5.77
N LYS A 62 1.87 20.00 -6.84
CA LYS A 62 1.31 19.20 -7.95
C LYS A 62 0.64 17.91 -7.46
N PHE A 63 1.21 17.22 -6.47
CA PHE A 63 0.60 16.00 -5.93
C PHE A 63 -0.73 16.26 -5.22
N TYR A 64 -0.82 17.40 -4.51
CA TYR A 64 -2.06 17.82 -3.87
C TYR A 64 -3.16 18.14 -4.89
N LEU A 65 -2.83 18.87 -5.96
CA LEU A 65 -3.80 19.18 -7.02
C LEU A 65 -4.33 17.91 -7.69
N ILE A 66 -3.46 16.95 -7.99
CA ILE A 66 -3.85 15.65 -8.56
C ILE A 66 -4.78 14.90 -7.60
N ALA A 67 -4.45 14.83 -6.31
CA ALA A 67 -5.27 14.14 -5.32
C ALA A 67 -6.66 14.81 -5.15
N MET A 68 -6.69 16.14 -5.10
CA MET A 68 -7.94 16.90 -4.97
C MET A 68 -8.85 16.70 -6.18
N ILE A 69 -8.29 16.75 -7.39
CA ILE A 69 -9.04 16.50 -8.63
C ILE A 69 -9.53 15.04 -8.70
N PHE A 70 -8.69 14.07 -8.31
CA PHE A 70 -9.09 12.66 -8.24
C PHE A 70 -10.28 12.45 -7.31
N ILE A 71 -10.27 13.02 -6.10
CA ILE A 71 -11.39 12.93 -5.16
C ILE A 71 -12.66 13.54 -5.74
N LEU A 72 -12.55 14.70 -6.40
CA LEU A 72 -13.70 15.37 -7.01
C LEU A 72 -14.31 14.49 -8.11
N PHE A 73 -13.49 13.94 -9.01
CA PHE A 73 -13.96 13.06 -10.07
C PHE A 73 -14.52 11.73 -9.56
N ASP A 74 -13.94 11.14 -8.52
CA ASP A 74 -14.45 9.90 -7.93
C ASP A 74 -15.85 10.12 -7.34
N ILE A 75 -16.06 11.26 -6.67
CA ILE A 75 -17.38 11.70 -6.20
C ILE A 75 -18.34 11.93 -7.36
N GLU A 76 -17.90 12.57 -8.44
CA GLU A 76 -18.73 12.79 -9.63
C GLU A 76 -19.19 11.46 -10.25
N VAL A 77 -18.30 10.47 -10.36
CA VAL A 77 -18.64 9.14 -10.87
C VAL A 77 -19.70 8.45 -10.01
N ILE A 78 -19.66 8.59 -8.68
CA ILE A 78 -20.70 8.08 -7.79
C ILE A 78 -22.08 8.67 -8.12
N PHE A 79 -22.15 9.92 -8.62
CA PHE A 79 -23.41 10.53 -9.07
C PHE A 79 -23.81 10.15 -10.50
N LEU A 80 -22.84 9.86 -11.37
CA LEU A 80 -23.11 9.47 -12.76
C LEU A 80 -23.57 8.01 -12.92
N VAL A 81 -23.02 7.08 -12.12
CA VAL A 81 -23.32 5.63 -12.24
C VAL A 81 -24.78 5.25 -11.94
N PRO A 82 -25.47 5.86 -10.96
CA PRO A 82 -26.86 5.49 -10.63
C PRO A 82 -27.93 6.06 -11.57
N TRP A 83 -27.61 7.02 -12.44
CA TRP A 83 -28.53 7.61 -13.42
C TRP A 83 -28.59 6.75 -14.69
#